data_AF-A0A8J6FR95-F1
#
_entry.id   AF-A0A8J6FR95-F1
#
_cell.length_a   1.000
_cell.length_b   1.000
_cell.length_c   1.000
_cell.angle_alpha   90.00
_cell.angle_beta   90.00
_cell.angle_gamma   90.00
#
_symmetry.space_group_name_H-M   'P 1'
#
loop_
_entity.id
_entity.type
_entity.pdbx_description
1 polymer ?
#
loop_
_entity_poly.entity_id
_entity_poly.type
_entity_poly.pdbx_seq_one_letter_code
_entity_poly.pdbx_strand_id
1 'polypeptide(L)'
;MLYKRGRIVGLFPAPFLQTLLKIDMYTLFSAEAGISEDSAVKVLQILRPENQRGSSTAQKHTALALLEEEQAQASIITFCSALDESLGGGVPLSKVTEICGPPGVGKTHLCMQLAVDVQIPECFGGVDGETMYIDTENSLLVERLVDVANACVLHCSLITQAHQQDDQKIAMQRFTLNHILSHIHYVNCHSYAELLAQMLVLPDFIAQHSKIKLVIIDSIAFPFRHSFDDLSLRTRLLNMLAQQLIHIANQHKLAVKAGAMQLLIVSYFTGKGCKGLQLYTRHQTRKTSLYSLK
;
A
#
# COMPACT_ATOMS: atom_id res chain seq x y z
N MET A 1 5.72 26.50 12.97
CA MET A 1 4.34 27.01 13.22
C MET A 1 4.08 27.98 12.08
N LEU A 2 3.48 27.58 10.97
CA LEU A 2 2.03 27.65 10.73
C LEU A 2 1.69 26.82 9.48
N TYR A 3 0.82 25.83 9.65
CA TYR A 3 0.08 25.18 8.58
C TYR A 3 -1.24 25.95 8.46
N LYS A 4 -1.53 26.57 7.31
CA LYS A 4 -2.81 27.24 7.05
C LYS A 4 -3.54 26.54 5.91
N ARG A 5 -4.81 26.28 6.19
CA ARG A 5 -5.82 25.56 5.39
C ARG A 5 -5.85 25.94 3.91
N GLY A 6 -6.08 24.90 3.10
CA GLY A 6 -6.75 24.87 1.80
C GLY A 6 -7.01 26.19 1.08
N ARG A 7 -6.28 26.37 -0.03
CA ARG A 7 -6.71 26.91 -1.33
C ARG A 7 -5.50 26.79 -2.27
N ILE A 8 -5.50 25.80 -3.16
CA ILE A 8 -4.73 25.93 -4.41
C ILE A 8 -5.67 26.64 -5.37
N VAL A 9 -5.66 27.97 -5.31
CA VAL A 9 -6.19 28.81 -6.38
C VAL A 9 -5.11 29.86 -6.63
N GLY A 10 -4.53 29.83 -7.82
CA GLY A 10 -3.64 30.88 -8.31
C GLY A 10 -2.17 30.50 -8.36
N LEU A 11 -1.80 29.56 -9.24
CA LEU A 11 -0.47 29.51 -9.84
C LEU A 11 -0.66 28.97 -11.25
N PHE A 12 -1.18 29.79 -12.16
CA PHE A 12 -0.83 29.85 -13.58
C PHE A 12 -1.63 31.02 -14.18
N PRO A 13 -0.99 32.06 -14.72
CA PRO A 13 -1.70 33.10 -15.44
C PRO A 13 -2.39 32.46 -16.66
N ALA A 14 -3.60 32.94 -16.99
CA ALA A 14 -4.45 32.41 -18.06
C ALA A 14 -3.79 32.17 -19.44
N PRO A 15 -2.66 32.81 -19.84
CA PRO A 15 -1.97 32.44 -21.08
C PRO A 15 -1.26 31.08 -21.04
N PHE A 16 -0.95 30.52 -19.87
CA PHE A 16 -0.15 29.29 -19.75
C PHE A 16 -0.94 28.02 -20.15
N LEU A 17 -2.27 28.04 -19.98
CA LEU A 17 -3.15 26.91 -20.34
C LEU A 17 -3.46 26.83 -21.85
N GLN A 18 -3.32 27.92 -22.60
CA GLN A 18 -3.43 27.87 -24.06
C GLN A 18 -2.19 27.26 -24.73
N THR A 19 -1.02 27.35 -24.09
CA THR A 19 0.21 26.73 -24.61
C THR A 19 0.21 25.22 -24.40
N LEU A 20 -0.31 24.72 -23.27
CA LEU A 20 -0.37 23.28 -22.95
C LEU A 20 -1.32 22.46 -23.85
N LEU A 21 -2.28 23.10 -24.52
CA LEU A 21 -3.17 22.44 -25.49
C LEU A 21 -2.58 22.38 -26.92
N LYS A 22 -1.40 22.98 -27.16
CA LYS A 22 -0.73 23.03 -28.47
C LYS A 22 0.71 22.53 -28.44
N ILE A 23 1.10 21.77 -27.43
CA ILE A 23 2.39 21.07 -27.48
C ILE A 23 2.13 19.73 -28.15
N ASP A 24 2.46 19.64 -29.43
CA ASP A 24 2.48 18.36 -30.14
C ASP A 24 3.45 17.42 -29.41
N MET A 25 2.94 16.30 -28.90
CA MET A 25 3.70 15.28 -28.17
C MET A 25 5.02 14.90 -28.86
N TYR A 26 5.06 14.98 -30.20
CA TYR A 26 6.22 14.73 -31.04
C TYR A 26 7.32 15.78 -30.89
N THR A 27 6.98 17.05 -30.73
CA THR A 27 7.95 18.15 -30.53
C THR A 27 8.64 18.05 -29.17
N LEU A 28 7.89 17.71 -28.13
CA LEU A 28 8.45 17.52 -26.78
C LEU A 28 9.37 16.30 -26.72
N PHE A 29 8.93 15.17 -27.29
CA PHE A 29 9.74 13.95 -27.37
C PHE A 29 10.99 14.12 -28.26
N SER A 30 10.87 14.83 -29.39
CA SER A 30 11.98 15.18 -30.28
C SER A 30 13.04 16.01 -29.54
N ALA A 31 12.62 17.04 -28.80
CA ALA A 31 13.51 17.91 -28.05
C ALA A 31 14.20 17.21 -26.87
N GLU A 32 13.49 16.33 -26.17
CA GLU A 32 13.98 15.64 -24.98
C GLU A 32 14.88 14.44 -25.32
N ALA A 33 14.58 13.72 -26.41
CA ALA A 33 15.38 12.60 -26.89
C ALA A 33 16.48 13.00 -27.89
N GLY A 34 16.51 14.27 -28.33
CA GLY A 34 17.49 14.78 -29.30
C GLY A 34 17.34 14.17 -30.71
N ILE A 35 16.15 13.74 -31.09
CA ILE A 35 15.85 13.12 -32.40
C ILE A 35 15.02 14.08 -33.27
N SER A 36 15.05 13.95 -34.60
CA SER A 36 14.20 14.78 -35.47
C SER A 36 12.71 14.48 -35.26
N GLU A 37 11.83 15.46 -35.50
CA GLU A 37 10.38 15.31 -35.37
C GLU A 37 9.83 14.15 -36.22
N ASP A 38 10.32 13.99 -37.46
CA ASP A 38 9.98 12.85 -38.32
C ASP A 38 10.37 11.49 -37.71
N SER A 39 11.48 11.45 -36.98
CA SER A 39 11.92 10.24 -36.27
C SER A 39 11.07 10.01 -35.01
N ALA A 40 10.72 11.08 -34.28
CA ALA A 40 9.82 11.02 -33.14
C ALA A 40 8.42 10.51 -33.54
N VAL A 41 7.89 10.98 -34.67
CA VAL A 41 6.62 10.50 -35.24
C VAL A 41 6.71 9.02 -35.58
N LYS A 42 7.78 8.58 -36.25
CA LYS A 42 7.97 7.16 -36.59
C LYS A 42 8.09 6.27 -35.35
N VAL A 43 8.87 6.68 -34.35
CA VAL A 43 9.00 5.96 -33.08
C VAL A 43 7.66 5.85 -32.38
N LEU A 44 6.92 6.97 -32.25
CA LEU A 44 5.62 6.98 -31.60
C LEU A 44 4.53 6.24 -32.41
N GLN A 45 4.65 6.17 -33.74
CA GLN A 45 3.80 5.34 -34.59
C GLN A 45 4.14 3.84 -34.49
N ILE A 46 5.42 3.48 -34.32
CA ILE A 46 5.84 2.10 -34.02
C ILE A 46 5.35 1.69 -32.62
N LEU A 47 5.29 2.64 -31.68
CA LEU A 47 4.72 2.45 -30.35
C LEU A 47 3.18 2.51 -30.32
N ARG A 48 2.52 2.91 -31.43
CA ARG A 48 1.07 2.71 -31.57
C ARG A 48 0.84 1.21 -31.81
N PRO A 49 0.10 0.53 -30.93
CA PRO A 49 0.01 -0.93 -30.95
C PRO A 49 -0.92 -1.37 -32.08
N GLU A 50 -0.39 -1.54 -33.29
CA GLU A 50 -0.93 -2.53 -34.21
C GLU A 50 -0.17 -3.84 -33.97
N ASN A 51 -0.88 -4.85 -33.45
CA ASN A 51 -0.40 -6.22 -33.23
C ASN A 51 0.62 -6.49 -32.10
N GLN A 52 0.30 -6.12 -30.86
CA GLN A 52 0.89 -6.80 -29.69
C GLN A 52 -0.20 -7.52 -28.88
N ARG A 53 -0.37 -8.82 -29.18
CA ARG A 53 -1.01 -9.79 -28.28
C ARG A 53 -0.05 -10.02 -27.11
N GLY A 54 -0.22 -9.27 -26.03
CA GLY A 54 0.46 -9.53 -24.76
C GLY A 54 0.98 -8.28 -24.07
N SER A 55 0.22 -7.84 -23.06
CA SER A 55 0.59 -6.88 -22.01
C SER A 55 0.73 -5.39 -22.40
N SER A 56 -0.15 -4.58 -21.80
CA SER A 56 -0.06 -3.12 -21.62
C SER A 56 -0.50 -2.16 -22.74
N THR A 57 -1.66 -2.38 -23.37
CA THR A 57 -2.40 -1.27 -24.01
C THR A 57 -3.31 -0.58 -22.99
N ALA A 58 -3.25 0.76 -22.88
CA ALA A 58 -4.17 1.56 -22.07
C ALA A 58 -5.63 1.27 -22.47
N GLN A 59 -6.27 0.37 -21.74
CA GLN A 59 -7.61 -0.10 -22.01
C GLN A 59 -8.60 1.01 -21.61
N LYS A 60 -9.48 1.41 -22.52
CA LYS A 60 -10.50 2.42 -22.22
C LYS A 60 -11.59 1.77 -21.37
N HIS A 61 -11.74 2.19 -20.12
CA HIS A 61 -12.81 1.76 -19.22
C HIS A 61 -13.86 2.86 -19.06
N THR A 62 -15.13 2.49 -18.91
CA THR A 62 -16.16 3.45 -18.49
C THR A 62 -15.99 3.76 -17.00
N ALA A 63 -16.45 4.93 -16.55
CA ALA A 63 -16.43 5.27 -15.13
C ALA A 63 -17.24 4.25 -14.28
N LEU A 64 -18.29 3.66 -14.86
CA LEU A 64 -19.07 2.59 -14.21
C LEU A 64 -18.23 1.33 -14.01
N ALA A 65 -17.50 0.89 -15.04
CA ALA A 65 -16.64 -0.29 -14.95
C ALA A 65 -15.54 -0.10 -13.88
N LEU A 66 -14.98 1.10 -13.76
CA LEU A 66 -14.01 1.43 -12.71
C LEU A 66 -14.63 1.38 -11.31
N LEU A 67 -15.88 1.84 -11.15
CA LEU A 67 -16.60 1.78 -9.88
C LEU A 67 -16.91 0.33 -9.48
N GLU A 68 -17.36 -0.49 -10.42
CA GLU A 68 -17.64 -1.91 -10.20
C GLU A 68 -16.36 -2.68 -9.82
N GLU A 69 -15.24 -2.38 -10.49
CA GLU A 69 -13.92 -2.93 -10.15
C GLU A 69 -13.47 -2.52 -8.73
N GLU A 70 -13.65 -1.25 -8.35
CA GLU A 70 -13.34 -0.78 -7.00
C GLU A 70 -14.24 -1.42 -5.93
N GLN A 71 -15.51 -1.68 -6.22
CA GLN A 71 -16.45 -2.33 -5.29
C GLN A 71 -16.20 -3.83 -5.16
N ALA A 72 -15.71 -4.48 -6.21
CA ALA A 72 -15.32 -5.89 -6.18
C ALA A 72 -13.97 -6.13 -5.50
N GLN A 73 -13.26 -5.06 -5.12
CA GLN A 73 -11.93 -5.16 -4.57
C GLN A 73 -11.93 -5.71 -3.14
N ALA A 74 -11.27 -6.86 -2.94
CA ALA A 74 -11.11 -7.45 -1.63
C ALA A 74 -10.34 -6.54 -0.66
N SER A 75 -10.60 -6.70 0.63
CA SER A 75 -10.04 -5.90 1.72
C SER A 75 -9.58 -6.81 2.86
N ILE A 76 -8.55 -6.37 3.58
CA ILE A 76 -8.10 -7.00 4.82
C ILE A 76 -9.05 -6.53 5.93
N ILE A 77 -9.94 -7.41 6.36
CA ILE A 77 -10.86 -7.18 7.48
C ILE A 77 -10.09 -7.22 8.81
N THR A 78 -10.53 -6.48 9.83
CA THR A 78 -9.85 -6.45 11.13
C THR A 78 -10.68 -7.05 12.27
N PHE A 79 -11.84 -7.64 11.96
CA PHE A 79 -12.88 -8.05 12.93
C PHE A 79 -13.32 -6.96 13.92
N CYS A 80 -13.01 -5.69 13.61
CA CYS A 80 -13.44 -4.55 14.39
C CYS A 80 -14.42 -3.79 13.50
N SER A 81 -15.72 -4.01 13.71
CA SER A 81 -16.77 -3.41 12.88
C SER A 81 -16.61 -1.90 12.73
N ALA A 82 -16.29 -1.20 13.82
CA ALA A 82 -16.05 0.24 13.79
C ALA A 82 -14.86 0.64 12.89
N LEU A 83 -13.77 -0.14 12.89
CA LEU A 83 -12.62 0.10 12.04
C LEU A 83 -12.93 -0.25 10.58
N ASP A 84 -13.50 -1.43 10.34
CA ASP A 84 -13.84 -1.92 9.01
C ASP A 84 -14.85 -0.98 8.33
N GLU A 85 -15.92 -0.56 9.01
CA GLU A 85 -16.90 0.42 8.50
C GLU A 85 -16.23 1.76 8.16
N SER A 86 -15.31 2.23 9.01
CA SER A 86 -14.60 3.50 8.80
C SER A 86 -13.65 3.48 7.60
N LEU A 87 -13.22 2.28 7.19
CA LEU A 87 -12.37 2.04 6.02
C LEU A 87 -13.16 1.59 4.79
N GLY A 88 -14.47 1.32 4.93
CA GLY A 88 -15.35 0.88 3.85
C GLY A 88 -15.31 -0.63 3.59
N GLY A 89 -15.16 -1.44 4.64
CA GLY A 89 -15.11 -2.90 4.59
C GLY A 89 -13.75 -3.52 4.94
N GLY A 90 -12.82 -2.74 5.50
CA GLY A 90 -11.45 -3.16 5.83
C GLY A 90 -10.39 -2.37 5.09
N VAL A 91 -9.11 -2.75 5.24
CA VAL A 91 -8.00 -2.12 4.51
C VAL A 91 -8.00 -2.64 3.07
N PRO A 92 -8.32 -1.82 2.06
CA PRO A 92 -8.50 -2.29 0.69
C PRO A 92 -7.20 -2.80 0.12
N LEU A 93 -7.22 -3.89 -0.65
CA LEU A 93 -6.04 -4.35 -1.38
C LEU A 93 -5.65 -3.40 -2.51
N SER A 94 -4.48 -3.60 -3.10
CA SER A 94 -3.96 -2.81 -4.22
C SER A 94 -3.99 -1.30 -4.00
N LYS A 95 -3.80 -0.85 -2.77
CA LYS A 95 -3.65 0.57 -2.48
C LYS A 95 -2.40 0.75 -1.62
N VAL A 96 -2.09 2.01 -1.39
CA VAL A 96 -1.08 2.40 -0.42
C VAL A 96 -1.83 3.06 0.72
N THR A 97 -1.77 2.46 1.91
CA THR A 97 -2.35 3.02 3.12
C THR A 97 -1.24 3.53 4.03
N GLU A 98 -1.33 4.79 4.41
CA GLU A 98 -0.43 5.43 5.35
C GLU A 98 -1.08 5.48 6.75
N ILE A 99 -0.41 4.90 7.74
CA ILE A 99 -0.77 5.00 9.15
C ILE A 99 0.06 6.12 9.78
N CYS A 100 -0.63 7.18 10.20
CA CYS A 100 -0.03 8.36 10.82
C CYS A 100 -0.48 8.55 12.27
N GLY A 101 0.42 9.03 13.12
CA GLY A 101 0.06 9.47 14.48
C GLY A 101 1.26 9.64 15.40
N PRO A 102 1.06 10.26 16.59
CA PRO A 102 2.12 10.44 17.57
C PRO A 102 2.69 9.08 18.06
N PRO A 103 3.90 9.06 18.66
CA PRO A 103 4.42 7.86 19.32
C PRO A 103 3.43 7.32 20.38
N GLY A 104 3.37 6.00 20.54
CA GLY A 104 2.52 5.34 21.54
C GLY A 104 1.03 5.23 21.22
N VAL A 105 0.55 5.75 20.08
CA VAL A 105 -0.89 5.71 19.72
C VAL A 105 -1.36 4.38 19.13
N GLY A 106 -0.50 3.36 19.10
CA GLY A 106 -0.86 2.01 18.63
C GLY A 106 -0.56 1.70 17.15
N LYS A 107 0.30 2.47 16.47
CA LYS A 107 0.65 2.22 15.05
C LYS A 107 1.24 0.82 14.81
N THR A 108 2.28 0.46 15.55
CA THR A 108 2.92 -0.86 15.47
C THR A 108 1.96 -1.99 15.87
N HIS A 109 1.06 -1.74 16.82
CA HIS A 109 0.02 -2.72 17.19
C HIS A 109 -0.95 -2.97 16.03
N LEU A 110 -1.40 -1.91 15.35
CA LEU A 110 -2.24 -2.05 14.16
C LEU A 110 -1.49 -2.77 13.02
N CYS A 111 -0.18 -2.57 12.90
CA CYS A 111 0.63 -3.29 11.90
C CYS A 111 0.73 -4.79 12.21
N MET A 112 0.98 -5.17 13.47
CA MET A 112 0.97 -6.57 13.88
C MET A 112 -0.41 -7.21 13.69
N GLN A 113 -1.49 -6.47 13.99
CA GLN A 113 -2.87 -6.91 13.74
C GLN A 113 -3.10 -7.19 12.25
N LEU A 114 -2.78 -6.25 11.36
CA LEU A 114 -2.95 -6.42 9.92
C LEU A 114 -2.05 -7.53 9.33
N ALA A 115 -0.85 -7.74 9.91
CA ALA A 115 0.05 -8.83 9.50
C ALA A 115 -0.53 -10.23 9.75
N VAL A 116 -1.38 -10.35 10.77
CA VAL A 116 -2.16 -11.56 11.07
C VAL A 116 -3.44 -11.59 10.24
N ASP A 117 -4.16 -10.47 10.16
CA ASP A 117 -5.48 -10.40 9.53
C ASP A 117 -5.48 -10.67 8.03
N VAL A 118 -4.40 -10.31 7.31
CA VAL A 118 -4.29 -10.64 5.87
C VAL A 118 -4.37 -12.15 5.62
N GLN A 119 -4.05 -12.96 6.62
CA GLN A 119 -4.02 -14.41 6.53
C GLN A 119 -5.37 -15.06 6.87
N ILE A 120 -6.37 -14.27 7.29
CA ILE A 120 -7.71 -14.78 7.59
C ILE A 120 -8.26 -15.48 6.33
N PRO A 121 -8.74 -16.73 6.43
CA PRO A 121 -9.26 -17.47 5.28
C PRO A 121 -10.49 -16.78 4.65
N GLU A 122 -10.66 -16.96 3.33
CA GLU A 122 -11.76 -16.34 2.56
C GLU A 122 -13.15 -16.72 3.09
N CYS A 123 -13.32 -17.93 3.65
CA CYS A 123 -14.59 -18.38 4.26
C CYS A 123 -14.98 -17.59 5.53
N PHE A 124 -14.06 -16.80 6.08
CA PHE A 124 -14.32 -15.84 7.17
C PHE A 124 -14.36 -14.38 6.67
N GLY A 125 -14.35 -14.16 5.36
CA GLY A 125 -14.32 -12.83 4.75
C GLY A 125 -12.92 -12.21 4.66
N GLY A 126 -11.86 -12.98 4.94
CA GLY A 126 -10.48 -12.54 4.76
C GLY A 126 -9.96 -12.75 3.35
N VAL A 127 -8.63 -12.73 3.20
CA VAL A 127 -7.97 -12.79 1.89
C VAL A 127 -6.92 -13.90 1.77
N ASP A 128 -6.75 -14.78 2.76
CA ASP A 128 -5.83 -15.95 2.72
C ASP A 128 -4.44 -15.60 2.13
N GLY A 129 -3.88 -14.46 2.55
CA GLY A 129 -2.60 -13.93 2.07
C GLY A 129 -1.47 -14.07 3.08
N GLU A 130 -0.27 -13.64 2.67
CA GLU A 130 0.94 -13.57 3.50
C GLU A 130 1.39 -12.12 3.69
N THR A 131 2.23 -11.89 4.69
CA THR A 131 2.78 -10.56 5.00
C THR A 131 4.30 -10.51 4.83
N MET A 132 4.80 -9.44 4.21
CA MET A 132 6.19 -9.00 4.33
C MET A 132 6.27 -7.81 5.29
N TYR A 133 6.93 -7.98 6.44
CA TYR A 133 7.09 -6.97 7.48
C TYR A 133 8.54 -6.44 7.48
N ILE A 134 8.69 -5.16 7.16
CA ILE A 134 9.97 -4.44 7.18
C ILE A 134 9.97 -3.52 8.40
N ASP A 135 10.71 -3.91 9.43
CA ASP A 135 10.85 -3.18 10.69
C ASP A 135 12.13 -2.35 10.67
N THR A 136 12.01 -1.05 10.83
CA THR A 136 13.16 -0.13 10.87
C THR A 136 13.44 0.37 12.28
N GLU A 137 12.52 0.16 13.22
CA GLU A 137 12.59 0.64 14.59
C GLU A 137 12.94 -0.47 15.58
N ASN A 138 13.01 -1.72 15.12
CA ASN A 138 13.07 -2.91 15.97
C ASN A 138 11.92 -2.91 16.99
N SER A 139 10.73 -2.56 16.51
CA SER A 139 9.54 -2.30 17.31
C SER A 139 8.58 -3.49 17.36
N LEU A 140 8.73 -4.45 16.44
CA LEU A 140 7.93 -5.68 16.44
C LEU A 140 8.36 -6.57 17.60
N LEU A 141 7.41 -6.91 18.47
CA LEU A 141 7.62 -7.84 19.57
C LEU A 141 6.96 -9.17 19.22
N VAL A 142 7.75 -10.23 19.06
CA VAL A 142 7.25 -11.55 18.65
C VAL A 142 6.20 -12.09 19.63
N GLU A 143 6.39 -11.89 20.94
CA GLU A 143 5.39 -12.28 21.95
C GLU A 143 4.04 -11.61 21.72
N ARG A 144 4.02 -10.33 21.31
CA ARG A 144 2.78 -9.63 20.97
C ARG A 144 2.16 -10.14 19.68
N LEU A 145 2.98 -10.50 18.69
CA LEU A 145 2.49 -11.10 17.46
C LEU A 145 1.85 -12.48 17.73
N VAL A 146 2.41 -13.26 18.66
CA VAL A 146 1.83 -14.53 19.13
C VAL A 146 0.49 -14.30 19.82
N ASP A 147 0.37 -13.29 20.69
CA ASP A 147 -0.90 -12.94 21.34
C ASP A 147 -1.99 -12.62 20.31
N VAL A 148 -1.67 -11.77 19.32
CA VAL A 148 -2.58 -11.36 18.25
C VAL A 148 -2.99 -12.57 17.38
N ALA A 149 -2.03 -13.41 17.00
CA ALA A 149 -2.29 -14.62 16.21
C ALA A 149 -3.22 -15.59 16.95
N ASN A 150 -2.97 -15.86 18.23
CA ASN A 150 -3.82 -16.72 19.04
C ASN A 150 -5.25 -16.16 19.18
N ALA A 151 -5.39 -14.85 19.38
CA ALA A 151 -6.69 -14.20 19.44
C ALA A 151 -7.47 -14.35 18.12
N CYS A 152 -6.79 -14.20 16.98
CA CYS A 152 -7.40 -14.36 15.66
C CYS A 152 -7.86 -15.82 15.39
N VAL A 153 -7.01 -16.81 15.71
CA VAL A 153 -7.36 -18.24 15.61
C VAL A 153 -8.55 -18.58 16.50
N LEU A 154 -8.56 -18.11 17.76
CA LEU A 154 -9.68 -18.31 18.67
C LEU A 154 -10.96 -17.69 18.12
N HIS A 155 -10.89 -16.47 17.57
CA HIS A 155 -12.05 -15.81 16.99
C HIS A 155 -12.65 -16.61 15.82
N CYS A 156 -11.82 -17.05 14.87
CA CYS A 156 -12.28 -17.87 13.74
C CYS A 156 -12.84 -19.23 14.20
N SER A 157 -12.26 -19.82 15.25
CA SER A 157 -12.78 -21.05 15.88
C SER A 157 -14.19 -20.85 16.45
N LEU A 158 -14.44 -19.71 17.12
CA LEU A 158 -15.76 -19.39 17.67
C LEU A 158 -16.80 -19.19 16.57
N ILE A 159 -16.44 -18.50 15.47
CA ILE A 159 -17.32 -18.36 14.29
C ILE A 159 -17.67 -19.73 13.71
N THR A 160 -16.68 -20.61 13.57
CA THR A 160 -16.87 -21.97 13.05
C THR A 160 -17.84 -22.79 13.91
N GLN A 161 -17.75 -22.66 15.23
CA GLN A 161 -18.66 -23.34 16.17
C GLN A 161 -20.10 -22.83 16.07
N ALA A 162 -20.28 -21.54 15.80
CA ALA A 162 -21.60 -20.92 15.69
C ALA A 162 -22.33 -21.29 14.38
N HIS A 163 -21.61 -21.37 13.26
CA HIS A 163 -22.23 -21.58 11.93
C HIS A 163 -22.14 -23.02 11.41
N GLN A 164 -21.23 -23.85 11.93
CA GLN A 164 -21.04 -25.27 11.59
C GLN A 164 -20.86 -25.58 10.10
N GLN A 165 -20.37 -24.62 9.31
CA GLN A 165 -20.11 -24.80 7.88
C GLN A 165 -18.86 -25.66 7.64
N ASP A 166 -18.90 -26.53 6.63
CA ASP A 166 -17.81 -27.48 6.37
C ASP A 166 -16.54 -26.79 5.87
N ASP A 167 -16.65 -25.75 5.04
CA ASP A 167 -15.51 -24.96 4.55
C ASP A 167 -14.74 -24.30 5.70
N GLN A 168 -15.45 -23.80 6.71
CA GLN A 168 -14.84 -23.20 7.91
C GLN A 168 -14.09 -24.25 8.74
N LYS A 169 -14.66 -25.45 8.91
CA LYS A 169 -13.98 -26.56 9.60
C LYS A 169 -12.69 -26.95 8.88
N ILE A 170 -12.71 -27.03 7.55
CA ILE A 170 -11.53 -27.36 6.73
C ILE A 170 -10.48 -26.26 6.84
N ALA A 171 -10.86 -24.99 6.79
CA ALA A 171 -9.94 -23.87 6.94
C ALA A 171 -9.25 -23.87 8.31
N MET A 172 -10.01 -24.10 9.38
CA MET A 172 -9.48 -24.14 10.76
C MET A 172 -8.48 -25.28 11.01
N GLN A 173 -8.47 -26.35 10.21
CA GLN A 173 -7.43 -27.38 10.31
C GLN A 173 -6.03 -26.85 9.95
N ARG A 174 -5.96 -25.81 9.12
CA ARG A 174 -4.70 -25.20 8.66
C ARG A 174 -4.42 -23.88 9.36
N PHE A 175 -5.46 -23.10 9.67
CA PHE A 175 -5.35 -21.79 10.29
C PHE A 175 -4.97 -21.89 11.78
N THR A 176 -3.67 -22.03 12.04
CA THR A 176 -3.06 -22.24 13.35
C THR A 176 -2.02 -21.17 13.64
N LEU A 177 -1.57 -21.06 14.90
CA LEU A 177 -0.48 -20.16 15.29
C LEU A 177 0.78 -20.35 14.41
N ASN A 178 1.22 -21.60 14.24
CA ASN A 178 2.41 -21.92 13.46
C ASN A 178 2.24 -21.57 11.98
N HIS A 179 1.02 -21.77 11.45
CA HIS A 179 0.71 -21.33 10.09
C HIS A 179 0.85 -19.82 9.99
N ILE A 180 0.21 -19.06 10.88
CA ILE A 180 0.26 -17.59 10.86
C ILE A 180 1.70 -17.06 10.93
N LEU A 181 2.48 -17.55 11.89
CA LEU A 181 3.85 -17.06 12.11
C LEU A 181 4.80 -17.45 10.97
N SER A 182 4.62 -18.61 10.33
CA SER A 182 5.45 -19.03 9.20
C SER A 182 5.17 -18.27 7.90
N HIS A 183 4.06 -17.53 7.85
CA HIS A 183 3.60 -16.76 6.70
C HIS A 183 3.73 -15.22 6.92
N ILE A 184 4.49 -14.83 7.96
CA ILE A 184 4.97 -13.46 8.18
C ILE A 184 6.48 -13.43 7.90
N HIS A 185 6.85 -12.95 6.72
CA HIS A 185 8.23 -12.73 6.33
C HIS A 185 8.74 -11.45 6.99
N TYR A 186 9.82 -11.52 7.78
CA TYR A 186 10.30 -10.39 8.56
C TYR A 186 11.72 -9.98 8.14
N VAL A 187 11.93 -8.67 7.97
CA VAL A 187 13.25 -8.07 7.76
C VAL A 187 13.40 -6.87 8.69
N ASN A 188 14.55 -6.80 9.36
CA ASN A 188 14.95 -5.62 10.10
C ASN A 188 15.92 -4.77 9.27
N CYS A 189 15.69 -3.46 9.17
CA CYS A 189 16.57 -2.51 8.50
C CYS A 189 17.05 -1.45 9.48
N HIS A 190 18.35 -1.45 9.79
CA HIS A 190 18.96 -0.55 10.77
C HIS A 190 19.41 0.79 10.17
N SER A 191 19.37 0.92 8.84
CA SER A 191 19.82 2.12 8.13
C SER A 191 18.94 2.43 6.91
N TYR A 192 19.00 3.68 6.43
CA TYR A 192 18.29 4.06 5.21
C TYR A 192 18.86 3.33 3.98
N ALA A 193 20.13 2.96 4.01
CA ALA A 193 20.80 2.19 2.96
C ALA A 193 20.25 0.76 2.89
N GLU A 194 20.08 0.09 4.04
CA GLU A 194 19.43 -1.22 4.12
C GLU A 194 17.98 -1.16 3.65
N LEU A 195 17.22 -0.13 4.06
CA LEU A 195 15.84 0.04 3.59
C LEU A 195 15.79 0.23 2.07
N LEU A 196 16.68 1.02 1.48
CA LEU A 196 16.78 1.18 0.02
C LEU A 196 17.15 -0.13 -0.67
N ALA A 197 18.13 -0.87 -0.13
CA ALA A 197 18.50 -2.18 -0.66
C ALA A 197 17.32 -3.17 -0.60
N GLN A 198 16.57 -3.16 0.49
CA GLN A 198 15.38 -3.99 0.65
C GLN A 198 14.31 -3.65 -0.39
N MET A 199 14.11 -2.36 -0.72
CA MET A 199 13.17 -1.96 -1.77
C MET A 199 13.59 -2.40 -3.17
N LEU A 200 14.89 -2.56 -3.43
CA LEU A 200 15.38 -3.04 -4.71
C LEU A 200 15.10 -4.54 -4.91
N VAL A 201 15.21 -5.34 -3.86
CA VAL A 201 14.99 -6.81 -3.93
C VAL A 201 13.54 -7.21 -3.68
N LEU A 202 12.73 -6.32 -3.08
CA LEU A 202 11.34 -6.59 -2.73
C LEU A 202 10.48 -7.06 -3.93
N PRO A 203 10.56 -6.48 -5.15
CA PRO A 203 9.78 -6.95 -6.29
C PRO A 203 10.06 -8.41 -6.66
N ASP A 204 11.34 -8.81 -6.65
CA ASP A 204 11.75 -10.19 -6.96
C ASP A 204 11.27 -11.15 -5.86
N PHE A 205 11.33 -10.72 -4.60
CA PHE A 205 10.80 -11.49 -3.49
C PHE A 205 9.29 -11.70 -3.61
N ILE A 206 8.51 -10.65 -3.89
CA ILE A 206 7.05 -10.76 -4.09
C ILE A 206 6.75 -11.66 -5.30
N ALA A 207 7.53 -11.58 -6.38
CA ALA A 207 7.36 -12.44 -7.55
C ALA A 207 7.58 -13.94 -7.22
N GLN A 208 8.49 -14.24 -6.30
CA GLN A 208 8.74 -15.62 -5.80
C GLN A 208 7.70 -16.08 -4.77
N HIS A 209 7.07 -15.13 -4.07
CA HIS A 209 6.09 -15.35 -3.01
C HIS A 209 4.72 -14.79 -3.40
N SER A 210 4.05 -15.44 -4.36
CA SER A 210 2.79 -14.96 -4.95
C SER A 210 1.62 -14.82 -3.98
N LYS A 211 1.73 -15.36 -2.76
CA LYS A 211 0.73 -15.23 -1.71
C LYS A 211 0.89 -13.98 -0.87
N ILE A 212 1.97 -13.21 -1.00
CA ILE A 212 2.14 -11.94 -0.29
C ILE A 212 1.07 -10.96 -0.79
N LYS A 213 0.12 -10.66 0.10
CA LYS A 213 -0.96 -9.69 -0.13
C LYS A 213 -0.82 -8.45 0.74
N LEU A 214 0.15 -8.42 1.66
CA LEU A 214 0.45 -7.26 2.48
C LEU A 214 1.96 -7.04 2.61
N VAL A 215 2.41 -5.80 2.35
CA VAL A 215 3.75 -5.34 2.70
C VAL A 215 3.62 -4.24 3.74
N ILE A 216 4.32 -4.36 4.86
CA ILE A 216 4.35 -3.37 5.95
C ILE A 216 5.75 -2.77 6.05
N ILE A 217 5.83 -1.44 6.17
CA ILE A 217 7.07 -0.72 6.51
C ILE A 217 6.84 0.07 7.80
N ASP A 218 7.37 -0.41 8.92
CA ASP A 218 7.27 0.19 10.25
C ASP A 218 8.65 0.62 10.78
N SER A 219 9.12 1.85 10.56
CA SER A 219 8.48 2.98 9.86
C SER A 219 9.37 3.52 8.74
N ILE A 220 8.77 4.08 7.69
CA ILE A 220 9.55 4.60 6.54
C ILE A 220 10.44 5.79 6.93
N ALA A 221 10.03 6.55 7.95
CA ALA A 221 10.67 7.80 8.32
C ALA A 221 11.84 7.62 9.29
N PHE A 222 11.87 6.56 10.09
CA PHE A 222 12.84 6.43 11.20
C PHE A 222 14.30 6.45 10.75
N PRO A 223 14.73 5.68 9.72
CA PRO A 223 16.13 5.69 9.28
C PRO A 223 16.62 7.06 8.77
N PHE A 224 15.69 7.96 8.45
CA PHE A 224 15.97 9.29 7.91
C PHE A 224 16.01 10.40 8.98
N ARG A 225 15.76 10.10 10.26
CA ARG A 225 15.68 11.11 11.33
C ARG A 225 17.01 11.51 11.93
N HIS A 226 17.88 10.54 12.20
CA HIS A 226 19.03 10.73 13.10
C HIS A 226 20.36 10.97 12.38
N SER A 227 20.42 10.75 11.06
CA SER A 227 21.68 10.67 10.30
C SER A 227 21.62 11.36 8.93
N PHE A 228 20.88 12.46 8.81
CA PHE A 228 20.73 13.22 7.55
C PHE A 228 20.93 14.72 7.74
N ASP A 229 22.16 15.18 7.52
CA ASP A 229 22.50 16.61 7.51
C ASP A 229 21.94 17.32 6.28
N ASP A 230 21.95 16.64 5.12
CA ASP A 230 21.37 17.16 3.88
C ASP A 230 19.87 16.86 3.78
N LEU A 231 19.07 17.86 4.16
CA LEU A 231 17.60 17.82 4.08
C LEU A 231 17.08 17.68 2.64
N SER A 232 17.84 18.17 1.65
CA SER A 232 17.46 18.08 0.24
C SER A 232 17.61 16.64 -0.27
N LEU A 233 18.74 15.99 0.05
CA LEU A 233 18.96 14.57 -0.22
C LEU A 233 17.93 13.71 0.49
N ARG A 234 17.67 13.97 1.78
CA ARG A 234 16.63 13.25 2.55
C ARG A 234 15.27 13.32 1.84
N THR A 235 14.87 14.50 1.39
CA THR A 235 13.59 14.71 0.70
C THR A 235 13.56 13.96 -0.64
N ARG A 236 14.66 13.99 -1.41
CA ARG A 236 14.77 13.23 -2.66
C ARG A 236 14.67 11.73 -2.45
N LEU A 237 15.37 11.18 -1.46
CA LEU A 237 15.34 9.75 -1.16
C LEU A 237 13.96 9.28 -0.66
N LEU A 238 13.32 10.03 0.23
CA LEU A 238 11.95 9.72 0.68
C LEU A 238 10.95 9.77 -0.48
N ASN A 239 11.09 10.75 -1.38
CA ASN A 239 10.24 10.83 -2.57
C ASN A 239 10.51 9.65 -3.51
N MET A 240 11.76 9.26 -3.71
CA MET A 240 12.14 8.10 -4.52
C MET A 240 11.52 6.81 -3.95
N LEU A 241 11.66 6.57 -2.65
CA LEU A 241 11.03 5.45 -1.95
C LEU A 241 9.52 5.46 -2.13
N ALA A 242 8.87 6.61 -1.89
CA ALA A 242 7.42 6.73 -2.07
C ALA A 242 6.99 6.40 -3.50
N GLN A 243 7.73 6.84 -4.53
CA GLN A 243 7.43 6.53 -5.93
C GLN A 243 7.64 5.04 -6.24
N GLN A 244 8.72 4.42 -5.75
CA GLN A 244 8.95 2.98 -5.92
C GLN A 244 7.84 2.16 -5.27
N LEU A 245 7.43 2.52 -4.06
CA LEU A 245 6.34 1.88 -3.34
C LEU A 245 5.00 1.95 -4.09
N ILE A 246 4.67 3.11 -4.66
CA ILE A 246 3.49 3.26 -5.53
C ILE A 246 3.63 2.40 -6.78
N HIS A 247 4.81 2.38 -7.39
CA HIS A 247 5.08 1.57 -8.58
C HIS A 247 4.88 0.08 -8.29
N ILE A 248 5.45 -0.43 -7.20
CA ILE A 248 5.28 -1.81 -6.74
C ILE A 248 3.79 -2.12 -6.54
N ALA A 249 3.06 -1.28 -5.77
CA ALA A 249 1.62 -1.48 -5.55
C ALA A 249 0.80 -1.49 -6.86
N ASN A 250 1.16 -0.67 -7.84
CA ASN A 250 0.46 -0.58 -9.13
C ASN A 250 0.88 -1.68 -10.14
N GLN A 251 2.15 -2.10 -10.16
CA GLN A 251 2.61 -3.19 -11.02
C GLN A 251 1.97 -4.51 -10.61
N HIS A 252 1.81 -4.74 -9.30
CA HIS A 252 1.12 -5.95 -8.81
C HIS A 252 -0.39 -5.93 -9.03
N LYS A 253 -1.03 -4.76 -9.26
CA LYS A 253 -2.39 -4.72 -9.86
C LYS A 253 -2.42 -5.30 -11.27
N LEU A 254 -1.39 -5.04 -12.06
CA LEU A 254 -1.35 -5.31 -13.49
C LEU A 254 -0.81 -6.71 -13.82
N ALA A 255 0.14 -7.20 -13.03
CA ALA A 255 0.82 -8.48 -13.27
C ALA A 255 0.03 -9.70 -12.78
N VAL A 256 -0.87 -9.55 -11.81
CA VAL A 256 -1.52 -10.69 -11.14
C VAL A 256 -3.04 -10.54 -11.21
N LYS A 257 -3.66 -11.13 -12.25
CA LYS A 257 -5.11 -11.42 -12.28
C LYS A 257 -5.57 -12.37 -11.15
N ALA A 258 -4.71 -12.69 -10.19
CA ALA A 258 -4.92 -13.66 -9.11
C ALA A 258 -4.41 -13.20 -7.72
N GLY A 259 -4.01 -11.94 -7.53
CA GLY A 259 -3.44 -11.51 -6.24
C GLY A 259 -3.27 -10.01 -6.12
N ALA A 260 -4.31 -9.33 -5.65
CA ALA A 260 -4.24 -7.94 -5.23
C ALA A 260 -3.32 -7.81 -3.98
N MET A 261 -2.32 -6.93 -4.02
CA MET A 261 -1.38 -6.71 -2.91
C MET A 261 -1.57 -5.32 -2.30
N GLN A 262 -1.71 -5.24 -0.99
CA GLN A 262 -1.75 -4.02 -0.21
C GLN A 262 -0.36 -3.60 0.26
N LEU A 263 -0.07 -2.30 0.18
CA LEU A 263 1.10 -1.72 0.83
C LEU A 263 0.70 -0.82 2.00
N LEU A 264 1.23 -1.10 3.18
CA LEU A 264 1.03 -0.35 4.39
C LEU A 264 2.32 0.38 4.80
N ILE A 265 2.24 1.70 4.91
CA ILE A 265 3.36 2.55 5.28
C ILE A 265 3.05 3.16 6.64
N VAL A 266 3.94 2.97 7.62
CA VAL A 266 3.85 3.68 8.89
C VAL A 266 4.68 4.95 8.85
N SER A 267 4.03 6.06 9.18
CA SER A 267 4.63 7.37 9.28
C SER A 267 4.40 7.95 10.68
N TYR A 268 5.40 8.62 11.23
CA TYR A 268 5.22 9.39 12.45
C TYR A 268 4.96 10.84 12.10
N PHE A 269 3.88 11.40 12.65
CA PHE A 269 3.57 12.82 12.51
C PHE A 269 3.59 13.48 13.88
N THR A 270 4.45 14.48 14.05
CA THR A 270 4.55 15.32 15.26
C THR A 270 4.03 16.75 15.01
N GLY A 271 3.06 16.89 14.11
CA GLY A 271 2.42 18.19 13.84
C GLY A 271 1.48 18.61 14.97
N LYS A 272 1.57 19.89 15.39
CA LYS A 272 0.62 20.50 16.36
C LYS A 272 -0.82 20.30 15.85
N GLY A 273 -1.61 19.46 16.54
CA GLY A 273 -3.03 19.21 16.26
C GLY A 273 -3.42 17.75 15.99
N CYS A 274 -2.47 16.83 15.81
CA CYS A 274 -2.79 15.40 15.68
C CYS A 274 -2.93 14.76 17.08
N LYS A 275 -4.16 14.45 17.50
CA LYS A 275 -4.46 13.85 18.82
C LYS A 275 -4.69 12.32 18.78
N GLY A 276 -4.57 11.68 17.61
CA GLY A 276 -4.94 10.26 17.44
C GLY A 276 -4.32 9.59 16.22
N LEU A 277 -4.69 8.33 16.02
CA LEU A 277 -4.29 7.49 14.88
C LEU A 277 -5.09 7.89 13.63
N GLN A 278 -4.42 8.00 12.49
CA GLN A 278 -5.04 8.39 11.22
C GLN A 278 -4.62 7.42 10.13
N LEU A 279 -5.58 6.98 9.33
CA LEU A 279 -5.35 6.13 8.16
C LEU A 279 -5.67 6.92 6.89
N TYR A 280 -4.76 6.89 5.93
CA TYR A 280 -4.89 7.54 4.64
C TYR A 280 -4.65 6.55 3.51
N THR A 281 -5.66 6.25 2.71
CA THR A 281 -5.52 5.32 1.58
C THR A 281 -5.47 6.10 0.27
N ARG A 282 -4.35 6.01 -0.45
CA ARG A 282 -4.16 6.71 -1.73
C ARG A 282 -5.10 6.12 -2.80
N HIS A 283 -5.94 6.96 -3.39
CA HIS A 283 -7.12 6.74 -4.28
C HIS A 283 -8.50 6.94 -3.63
N GLN A 284 -8.65 6.75 -2.33
CA GLN A 284 -9.83 7.24 -1.63
C GLN A 284 -9.49 8.64 -1.08
N THR A 285 -10.20 9.67 -1.51
CA THR A 285 -10.13 11.02 -0.91
C THR A 285 -10.63 11.07 0.55
N ARG A 286 -10.85 9.92 1.19
CA ARG A 286 -11.31 9.79 2.59
C ARG A 286 -10.11 9.76 3.53
N LYS A 287 -10.07 10.75 4.42
CA LYS A 287 -9.23 10.75 5.62
C LYS A 287 -10.04 10.13 6.76
N THR A 288 -9.63 8.97 7.25
CA THR A 288 -10.26 8.35 8.42
C THR A 288 -9.44 8.67 9.66
N SER A 289 -10.05 9.41 10.60
CA SER A 289 -9.42 9.71 11.90
C SER A 289 -10.01 8.79 12.95
N LEU A 290 -9.21 7.86 13.45
CA LEU A 290 -9.60 6.97 14.54
C LEU A 290 -9.36 7.73 15.85
N TYR A 291 -10.42 8.33 16.40
CA TYR A 291 -10.37 8.91 17.73
C TYR A 291 -10.69 7.83 18.75
N SER A 292 -9.70 7.51 19.60
CA SER A 292 -9.83 6.74 20.84
C SER A 292 -10.98 5.74 20.86
N LEU A 293 -10.74 4.52 20.37
CA LEU A 293 -11.50 3.36 20.83
C LEU A 293 -11.27 3.27 22.34
N LYS A 294 -12.24 3.76 23.13
CA LYS A 294 -12.28 3.60 24.59
C LYS A 294 -13.10 2.38 24.92
#